data_AF-A0A3E0N0W1-F1
#
_entry.id   AF-A0A3E0N0W1-F1
#
_cell.length_a   1.000
_cell.length_b   1.000
_cell.length_c   1.000
_cell.angle_alpha   90.00
_cell.angle_beta   90.00
_cell.angle_gamma   90.00
#
_symmetry.space_group_name_H-M   'P 1'
#
loop_
_entity.id
_entity.type
_entity.pdbx_description
1 polymer ?
#
loop_
_entity_poly.entity_id
_entity_poly.type
_entity_poly.pdbx_seq_one_letter_code
_entity_poly.pdbx_strand_id
1 'polypeptide(L)'
;MKFKGTLRAPRVNLASYRAELHKRFSELIVEAAHQWLDATVVSLIPVWSGASVATFHKLARSVNFALTAGHRPIAPDRRAEGMRNSEGGLAIDRQAGTYHFEYGTTLDHLIYNELNNANVSPDATLFARLLNPGPYKFQEAGVKAFRRIAERASLPDPRRHFKTVVVKV
;
A
#
# COMPACT_ATOMS: atom_id res chain seq x y z
N MET A 1 -39.76 51.01 -0.43
CA MET A 1 -39.80 49.91 -1.43
C MET A 1 -39.07 48.70 -0.87
N LYS A 2 -39.65 47.49 -0.94
CA LYS A 2 -38.93 46.23 -0.67
C LYS A 2 -38.49 45.63 -2.00
N PHE A 3 -37.19 45.59 -2.25
CA PHE A 3 -36.63 44.87 -3.40
C PHE A 3 -36.82 43.37 -3.17
N LYS A 4 -37.44 42.67 -4.13
CA LYS A 4 -37.42 41.21 -4.22
C LYS A 4 -36.44 40.85 -5.33
N GLY A 5 -35.36 40.18 -4.99
CA GLY A 5 -34.30 39.81 -5.92
C GLY A 5 -34.04 38.32 -5.91
N THR A 6 -33.53 37.78 -7.02
CA THR A 6 -32.97 36.43 -7.07
C THR A 6 -31.48 36.52 -7.31
N LEU A 7 -30.69 36.16 -6.30
CA LEU A 7 -29.24 36.05 -6.41
C LEU A 7 -28.90 34.67 -6.98
N ARG A 8 -28.14 34.62 -8.07
CA ARG A 8 -27.54 33.39 -8.58
C ARG A 8 -26.09 33.34 -8.11
N ALA A 9 -25.78 32.40 -7.23
CA ALA A 9 -24.41 32.20 -6.73
C ALA A 9 -23.88 30.81 -7.11
N PRO A 10 -22.61 30.69 -7.49
CA PRO A 10 -21.96 29.39 -7.65
C PRO A 10 -21.83 28.71 -6.29
N ARG A 11 -22.21 27.44 -6.21
CA ARG A 11 -22.02 26.59 -5.02
C ARG A 11 -21.37 25.28 -5.43
N VAL A 12 -20.38 24.81 -4.67
CA VAL A 12 -19.81 23.48 -4.89
C VAL A 12 -20.86 22.41 -4.59
N ASN A 13 -21.02 21.47 -5.51
CA ASN A 13 -21.70 20.22 -5.25
C ASN A 13 -20.78 19.28 -4.48
N LEU A 14 -20.76 19.43 -3.15
CA LEU A 14 -19.90 18.65 -2.25
C LEU A 14 -20.12 17.14 -2.35
N ALA A 15 -21.34 16.69 -2.64
CA ALA A 15 -21.63 15.27 -2.77
C ALA A 15 -20.91 14.66 -3.99
N SER A 16 -21.01 15.33 -5.15
CA SER A 16 -20.30 14.91 -6.36
C SER A 16 -18.79 15.01 -6.19
N TYR A 17 -18.29 16.09 -5.58
CA TYR A 17 -16.86 16.25 -5.35
C TYR A 17 -16.30 15.17 -4.41
N ARG A 18 -17.00 14.85 -3.31
CA ARG A 18 -16.61 13.76 -2.39
C ARG A 18 -16.63 12.39 -3.06
N ALA A 19 -17.58 12.16 -3.97
CA ALA A 19 -17.62 10.92 -4.75
C ALA A 19 -16.42 10.80 -5.69
N GLU A 20 -16.04 11.89 -6.36
CA GLU A 20 -14.88 11.90 -7.26
C GLU A 20 -13.56 11.76 -6.49
N LEU A 21 -13.42 12.46 -5.35
CA LEU A 21 -12.29 12.28 -4.44
C LEU A 21 -12.18 10.84 -3.98
N HIS A 22 -13.29 10.22 -3.57
CA HIS A 22 -13.29 8.85 -3.12
C HIS A 22 -12.83 7.88 -4.19
N LYS A 23 -13.35 8.02 -5.41
CA LYS A 23 -12.89 7.24 -6.55
C LYS A 23 -11.38 7.41 -6.75
N ARG A 24 -10.90 8.66 -6.80
CA ARG A 24 -9.50 8.97 -7.07
C ARG A 24 -8.56 8.44 -6.00
N PHE A 25 -8.88 8.62 -4.72
CA PHE A 25 -8.06 8.10 -3.62
C PHE A 25 -8.08 6.58 -3.55
N SER A 26 -9.21 5.93 -3.85
CA SER A 26 -9.29 4.46 -3.89
C SER A 26 -8.39 3.88 -4.98
N GLU A 27 -8.38 4.49 -6.16
CA GLU A 27 -7.48 4.10 -7.25
C GLU A 27 -6.00 4.29 -6.86
N LEU A 28 -5.67 5.47 -6.32
CA LEU A 28 -4.28 5.81 -5.96
C LEU A 28 -3.72 4.93 -4.84
N ILE A 29 -4.51 4.60 -3.81
CA ILE A 29 -4.01 3.76 -2.71
C ILE A 29 -3.78 2.31 -3.17
N VAL A 30 -4.62 1.80 -4.08
CA VAL A 30 -4.44 0.47 -4.67
C VAL A 30 -3.20 0.46 -5.57
N GLU A 31 -3.03 1.47 -6.42
CA GLU A 31 -1.84 1.62 -7.27
C GLU A 31 -0.56 1.72 -6.42
N ALA A 32 -0.58 2.52 -5.36
CA ALA A 32 0.55 2.65 -4.45
C ALA A 32 0.88 1.33 -3.73
N ALA A 33 -0.13 0.56 -3.33
CA ALA A 33 0.05 -0.76 -2.74
C ALA A 33 0.66 -1.77 -3.73
N HIS A 34 0.23 -1.76 -4.99
CA HIS A 34 0.80 -2.60 -6.04
C HIS A 34 2.27 -2.26 -6.29
N GLN A 35 2.59 -0.97 -6.42
CA GLN A 35 3.97 -0.51 -6.61
C GLN A 35 4.86 -0.82 -5.41
N TRP A 36 4.31 -0.76 -4.20
CA TRP A 36 5.02 -1.19 -3.00
C TRP A 36 5.32 -2.68 -3.05
N LEU A 37 4.35 -3.54 -3.37
CA LEU A 37 4.54 -5.01 -3.47
C LEU A 37 5.54 -5.39 -4.58
N ASP A 38 5.47 -4.72 -5.72
CA ASP A 38 6.40 -4.95 -6.83
C ASP A 38 7.84 -4.58 -6.45
N ALA A 39 8.03 -3.40 -5.85
CA ALA A 39 9.34 -2.93 -5.43
C ALA A 39 9.96 -3.76 -4.29
N THR A 40 9.12 -4.25 -3.37
CA THR A 40 9.58 -4.99 -2.18
C THR A 40 9.79 -6.48 -2.47
N VAL A 41 8.85 -7.14 -3.16
CA VAL A 41 8.88 -8.60 -3.31
C VAL A 41 9.45 -9.03 -4.65
N VAL A 42 9.04 -8.40 -5.74
CA VAL A 42 9.39 -8.84 -7.11
C VAL A 42 10.77 -8.32 -7.51
N SER A 43 11.04 -7.03 -7.28
CA SER A 43 12.24 -6.35 -7.77
C SER A 43 13.49 -6.61 -6.93
N LEU A 44 13.34 -6.91 -5.64
CA LEU A 44 14.46 -6.89 -4.69
C LEU A 44 15.12 -8.25 -4.51
N ILE A 45 14.33 -9.32 -4.38
CA ILE A 45 14.86 -10.66 -4.13
C ILE A 45 14.15 -11.67 -5.03
N PRO A 46 14.84 -12.25 -6.02
CA PRO A 46 14.23 -13.18 -6.96
C PRO A 46 13.84 -14.52 -6.31
N VAL A 47 14.47 -14.88 -5.18
CA VAL A 47 14.19 -16.11 -4.43
C VAL A 47 14.13 -15.80 -2.94
N TRP A 48 12.92 -15.85 -2.40
CA TRP A 48 12.64 -15.67 -0.99
C TRP A 48 12.49 -17.01 -0.29
N SER A 49 12.60 -17.02 1.05
CA SER A 49 12.13 -18.17 1.83
C SER A 49 10.61 -18.30 1.71
N GLY A 50 10.08 -19.53 1.81
CA GLY A 50 8.63 -19.75 1.77
C GLY A 50 7.86 -18.99 2.86
N ALA A 51 8.47 -18.81 4.04
CA ALA A 51 7.89 -17.98 5.11
C ALA A 51 7.91 -16.50 4.74
N SER A 52 9.04 -15.96 4.25
CA SER A 52 9.15 -14.55 3.90
C SER A 52 8.17 -14.15 2.78
N VAL A 53 8.06 -14.93 1.69
CA VAL A 53 7.04 -14.67 0.63
C VAL A 53 5.64 -14.70 1.22
N ALA A 54 5.35 -15.67 2.07
CA ALA A 54 4.04 -15.83 2.65
C ALA A 54 3.61 -14.61 3.48
N THR A 55 4.55 -13.86 4.08
CA THR A 55 4.20 -12.60 4.76
C THR A 55 3.57 -11.57 3.83
N PHE A 56 3.94 -11.58 2.55
CA PHE A 56 3.42 -10.65 1.54
C PHE A 56 2.18 -11.18 0.82
N HIS A 57 1.95 -12.51 0.80
CA HIS A 57 0.78 -13.09 0.15
C HIS A 57 -0.54 -12.62 0.76
N LYS A 58 -0.60 -12.45 2.09
CA LYS A 58 -1.78 -11.88 2.76
C LYS A 58 -2.06 -10.46 2.26
N LEU A 59 -1.01 -9.63 2.19
CA LEU A 59 -1.09 -8.26 1.71
C LEU A 59 -1.51 -8.19 0.25
N ALA A 60 -0.88 -8.98 -0.62
CA ALA A 60 -1.19 -9.01 -2.04
C ALA A 60 -2.64 -9.44 -2.32
N ARG A 61 -3.17 -10.40 -1.56
CA ARG A 61 -4.59 -10.76 -1.65
C ARG A 61 -5.51 -9.60 -1.26
N SER A 62 -5.16 -8.81 -0.25
CA SER A 62 -5.97 -7.66 0.19
C SER A 62 -6.10 -6.56 -0.86
N VAL A 63 -5.12 -6.47 -1.77
CA VAL A 63 -5.10 -5.47 -2.87
C VAL A 63 -5.31 -6.11 -4.24
N ASN A 64 -5.72 -7.38 -4.30
CA ASN A 64 -5.88 -8.14 -5.55
C ASN A 64 -4.65 -8.10 -6.49
N PHE A 65 -3.45 -8.21 -5.91
CA PHE A 65 -2.18 -8.25 -6.63
C PHE A 65 -1.69 -9.69 -6.77
N ALA A 66 -1.30 -10.08 -7.99
CA ALA A 66 -0.76 -11.40 -8.26
C ALA A 66 0.75 -11.44 -7.94
N LEU A 67 1.11 -11.94 -6.76
CA LEU A 67 2.51 -12.14 -6.39
C LEU A 67 3.11 -13.33 -7.13
N THR A 68 4.07 -13.06 -8.01
CA THR A 68 4.89 -14.06 -8.71
C THR A 68 6.28 -14.13 -8.09
N ALA A 69 6.37 -14.50 -6.81
CA ALA A 69 7.65 -14.74 -6.14
C ALA A 69 8.01 -16.23 -6.21
N GLY A 70 9.23 -16.55 -6.62
CA GLY A 70 9.70 -17.93 -6.67
C GLY A 70 9.91 -18.52 -5.27
N HIS A 71 9.52 -19.77 -5.06
CA HIS A 71 9.94 -20.57 -3.90
C HIS A 71 11.06 -21.52 -4.30
N ARG A 72 11.95 -21.85 -3.35
CA ARG A 72 12.96 -22.89 -3.57
C ARG A 72 12.31 -24.28 -3.43
N PRO A 73 12.51 -25.23 -4.37
CA PRO A 73 11.85 -26.55 -4.32
C PRO A 73 12.28 -27.43 -3.14
N ILE A 74 13.51 -27.25 -2.63
CA ILE A 74 14.13 -28.12 -1.62
C ILE A 74 14.07 -27.50 -0.21
N ALA A 75 13.52 -26.28 -0.07
CA ALA A 75 13.38 -25.65 1.23
C ALA A 75 12.15 -26.22 1.98
N PRO A 76 12.22 -26.36 3.32
CA PRO A 76 11.04 -26.68 4.12
C PRO A 76 9.89 -25.71 3.84
N ASP A 77 8.67 -26.23 3.69
CA ASP A 77 7.49 -25.38 3.52
C ASP A 77 7.16 -24.69 4.85
N ARG A 78 7.49 -23.40 4.92
CA ARG A 78 7.21 -22.53 6.07
C ARG A 78 6.17 -21.46 5.76
N ARG A 79 5.34 -21.66 4.73
CA ARG A 79 4.31 -20.66 4.36
C ARG A 79 3.33 -20.40 5.50
N ALA A 80 2.95 -21.43 6.27
CA ALA A 80 2.07 -21.27 7.43
C ALA A 80 2.69 -20.36 8.50
N GLU A 81 4.01 -20.46 8.73
CA GLU A 81 4.74 -19.58 9.64
C GLU A 81 4.71 -18.13 9.16
N GLY A 82 4.98 -17.91 7.86
CA GLY A 82 4.92 -16.57 7.27
C GLY A 82 3.53 -15.93 7.34
N MET A 83 2.48 -16.70 7.07
CA MET A 83 1.09 -16.20 7.15
C MET A 83 0.68 -15.83 8.58
N ARG A 84 1.15 -16.57 9.60
CA ARG A 84 0.87 -16.26 11.02
C ARG A 84 1.57 -15.00 11.49
N ASN A 85 2.75 -14.73 10.94
CA ASN A 85 3.56 -13.56 11.28
C ASN A 85 3.35 -12.39 10.31
N SER A 86 2.20 -12.33 9.65
CA SER A 86 1.86 -11.31 8.65
C SER A 86 0.71 -10.43 9.15
N GLU A 87 0.96 -9.14 9.15
CA GLU A 87 0.03 -8.11 9.57
C GLU A 87 -0.13 -7.04 8.49
N GLY A 88 -1.21 -6.28 8.61
CA GLY A 88 -1.56 -5.21 7.70
C GLY A 88 -2.57 -5.59 6.62
N GLY A 89 -2.80 -4.65 5.70
CA GLY A 89 -3.84 -4.71 4.69
C GLY A 89 -4.14 -3.35 4.06
N LEU A 90 -5.24 -3.30 3.33
CA LEU A 90 -5.79 -2.11 2.70
C LEU A 90 -7.12 -1.75 3.36
N ALA A 91 -7.23 -0.53 3.85
CA ALA A 91 -8.47 0.03 4.40
C ALA A 91 -8.92 1.24 3.55
N ILE A 92 -10.17 1.18 3.08
CA ILE A 92 -10.82 2.24 2.31
C ILE A 92 -12.16 2.53 2.98
N ASP A 93 -12.27 3.69 3.64
CA ASP A 93 -13.49 4.16 4.27
C ASP A 93 -13.93 5.49 3.64
N ARG A 94 -15.02 5.44 2.88
CA ARG A 94 -15.62 6.61 2.24
C ARG A 94 -16.24 7.59 3.23
N GLN A 95 -16.81 7.09 4.33
CA GLN A 95 -17.49 7.93 5.32
C GLN A 95 -16.48 8.69 6.17
N ALA A 96 -15.46 7.99 6.67
CA ALA A 96 -14.35 8.58 7.43
C ALA A 96 -13.37 9.37 6.53
N GLY A 97 -13.33 9.07 5.23
CA GLY A 97 -12.37 9.68 4.30
C GLY A 97 -10.96 9.12 4.47
N THR A 98 -10.85 7.88 4.92
CA THR A 98 -9.58 7.21 5.24
C THR A 98 -9.19 6.25 4.12
N TYR A 99 -7.95 6.36 3.65
CA TYR A 99 -7.35 5.48 2.65
C TYR A 99 -5.98 5.09 3.18
N HIS A 100 -5.84 3.84 3.62
CA HIS A 100 -4.67 3.40 4.38
C HIS A 100 -4.18 2.06 3.86
N PHE A 101 -2.87 1.96 3.73
CA PHE A 101 -2.18 0.73 3.34
C PHE A 101 -1.05 0.51 4.34
N GLU A 102 -0.98 -0.69 4.89
CA GLU A 102 0.02 -1.05 5.88
C GLU A 102 0.52 -2.47 5.68
N TYR A 103 1.78 -2.67 6.04
CA TYR A 103 2.41 -3.97 6.12
C TYR A 103 3.14 -4.06 7.46
N GLY A 104 2.94 -5.18 8.14
CA GLY A 104 3.66 -5.53 9.35
C GLY A 104 4.09 -7.00 9.31
N THR A 105 5.17 -7.31 10.01
CA THR A 105 5.57 -8.69 10.21
C THR A 105 6.29 -8.85 11.54
N THR A 106 6.05 -9.99 12.18
CA THR A 106 6.76 -10.46 13.39
C THR A 106 7.72 -11.59 13.06
N LEU A 107 8.03 -11.79 11.78
CA LEU A 107 8.87 -12.89 11.33
C LEU A 107 10.35 -12.56 11.58
N ASP A 108 10.90 -13.06 12.68
CA ASP A 108 12.24 -12.71 13.18
C ASP A 108 13.33 -12.74 12.12
N HIS A 109 13.36 -13.81 11.31
CA HIS A 109 14.39 -13.99 10.29
C HIS A 109 14.25 -13.00 9.12
N LEU A 110 13.03 -12.52 8.83
CA LEU A 110 12.80 -11.49 7.83
C LEU A 110 13.21 -10.11 8.37
N ILE A 111 12.83 -9.81 9.62
CA ILE A 111 13.21 -8.58 10.32
C ILE A 111 14.74 -8.47 10.43
N TYR A 112 15.40 -9.56 10.83
CA TYR A 112 16.85 -9.57 10.96
C TYR A 112 17.55 -9.32 9.63
N ASN A 113 17.11 -9.98 8.54
CA ASN A 113 17.68 -9.76 7.21
C ASN A 113 17.30 -8.43 6.57
N GLU A 114 16.30 -7.72 7.08
CA GLU A 114 16.05 -6.35 6.63
C GLU A 114 17.20 -5.43 7.03
N LEU A 115 17.77 -5.65 8.22
CA LEU A 115 18.76 -4.79 8.84
C LEU A 115 20.20 -5.33 8.76
N ASN A 116 20.36 -6.66 8.64
CA ASN A 116 21.64 -7.34 8.74
C ASN A 116 21.90 -8.27 7.56
N ASN A 117 23.18 -8.54 7.31
CA ASN A 117 23.62 -9.60 6.41
C ASN A 117 23.84 -10.89 7.21
N ALA A 118 22.89 -11.83 7.18
CA ALA A 118 22.96 -13.08 7.94
C ALA A 118 24.09 -14.04 7.52
N ASN A 119 24.83 -13.77 6.44
CA ASN A 119 26.03 -14.54 6.09
C ASN A 119 27.33 -13.91 6.62
N VAL A 120 27.32 -12.61 6.97
CA VAL A 120 28.47 -11.90 7.56
C VAL A 120 28.37 -11.92 9.09
N SER A 121 27.19 -11.67 9.63
CA SER A 121 26.89 -11.78 11.06
C SER A 121 25.72 -12.76 11.20
N PRO A 122 25.98 -14.08 11.27
CA PRO A 122 24.92 -15.06 11.42
C PRO A 122 24.41 -15.08 12.86
N ASP A 123 23.09 -15.07 13.02
CA ASP A 123 22.46 -15.57 14.24
C ASP A 123 22.25 -17.07 14.09
N ALA A 124 23.00 -17.86 14.87
CA ALA A 124 22.98 -19.32 14.84
C ALA A 124 21.61 -19.91 15.25
N THR A 125 20.75 -19.14 15.92
CA THR A 125 19.41 -19.56 16.32
C THR A 125 18.36 -19.28 15.25
N LEU A 126 18.62 -18.37 14.32
CA LEU A 126 17.66 -17.92 13.30
C LEU A 126 17.97 -18.44 11.88
N PHE A 127 19.24 -18.73 11.56
CA PHE A 127 19.66 -18.96 10.18
C PHE A 127 20.54 -20.19 9.98
N ALA A 128 20.31 -20.85 8.84
CA ALA A 128 21.31 -21.66 8.15
C ALA A 128 21.58 -21.00 6.79
N ARG A 129 22.76 -20.38 6.64
CA ARG A 129 23.39 -19.84 5.42
C ARG A 129 22.42 -19.51 4.26
N LEU A 130 22.02 -18.24 4.16
CA LEU A 130 21.10 -17.78 3.12
C LEU A 130 21.81 -17.64 1.77
N LEU A 131 21.10 -17.87 0.67
CA LEU A 131 21.67 -17.70 -0.68
C LEU A 131 21.91 -16.22 -0.98
N ASN A 132 20.89 -15.40 -0.73
CA ASN A 132 20.95 -13.95 -0.77
C ASN A 132 20.82 -13.46 0.66
N PRO A 133 21.93 -13.26 1.37
CA PRO A 133 21.88 -12.64 2.67
C PRO A 133 21.56 -11.15 2.52
N GLY A 134 20.89 -10.58 3.52
CA GLY A 134 20.56 -9.16 3.55
C GLY A 134 21.79 -8.21 3.62
N PRO A 135 21.60 -6.94 3.99
CA PRO A 135 20.31 -6.34 4.32
C PRO A 135 19.42 -6.25 3.08
N TYR A 136 18.16 -6.64 3.21
CA TYR A 136 17.19 -6.56 2.12
C TYR A 136 16.84 -5.12 1.80
N LYS A 137 16.62 -4.29 2.82
CA LYS A 137 16.15 -2.90 2.67
C LYS A 137 14.85 -2.82 1.86
N PHE A 138 13.99 -3.83 1.97
CA PHE A 138 12.73 -3.87 1.23
C PHE A 138 11.79 -2.77 1.71
N GLN A 139 11.85 -2.38 2.99
CA GLN A 139 11.01 -1.29 3.50
C GLN A 139 11.41 0.04 2.86
N GLU A 140 12.71 0.30 2.71
CA GLU A 140 13.20 1.51 2.03
C GLU A 140 12.75 1.54 0.57
N ALA A 141 12.91 0.43 -0.15
CA ALA A 141 12.47 0.30 -1.54
C ALA A 141 10.95 0.50 -1.68
N GLY A 142 10.17 -0.10 -0.79
CA GLY A 142 8.72 0.03 -0.73
C GLY A 142 8.27 1.47 -0.46
N VAL A 143 8.87 2.13 0.56
CA VAL A 143 8.57 3.54 0.88
C VAL A 143 8.88 4.44 -0.31
N LYS A 144 10.00 4.23 -1.00
CA LYS A 144 10.38 4.98 -2.21
C LYS A 144 9.40 4.73 -3.36
N ALA A 145 8.90 3.51 -3.54
CA ALA A 145 7.89 3.20 -4.55
C ALA A 145 6.55 3.87 -4.23
N PHE A 146 6.09 3.78 -2.98
CA PHE A 146 4.85 4.40 -2.52
C PHE A 146 4.90 5.93 -2.68
N ARG A 147 5.98 6.58 -2.25
CA ARG A 147 6.15 8.04 -2.35
C ARG A 147 6.10 8.53 -3.80
N ARG A 148 6.66 7.79 -4.75
CA ARG A 148 6.59 8.16 -6.17
C ARG A 148 5.15 8.24 -6.70
N ILE A 149 4.23 7.42 -6.18
CA ILE A 149 2.80 7.52 -6.50
C ILE A 149 2.17 8.71 -5.78
N ALA A 150 2.46 8.87 -4.49
CA ALA A 150 1.94 9.99 -3.70
C ALA A 150 2.35 11.37 -4.27
N GLU A 151 3.59 11.52 -4.73
CA GLU A 151 4.12 12.76 -5.33
C GLU A 151 3.45 13.10 -6.67
N ARG A 152 2.97 12.09 -7.40
CA ARG A 152 2.28 12.24 -8.69
C ARG A 152 0.76 12.34 -8.54
N ALA A 153 0.24 12.15 -7.33
CA ALA A 153 -1.18 12.18 -7.06
C ALA A 153 -1.75 13.58 -7.33
N SER A 154 -2.62 13.67 -8.33
CA SER A 154 -3.42 14.86 -8.60
C SER A 154 -4.83 14.70 -8.03
N LEU A 155 -5.28 15.73 -7.32
CA LEU A 155 -6.64 15.80 -6.79
C LEU A 155 -7.60 16.34 -7.86
N PRO A 156 -8.86 15.89 -7.87
CA PRO A 156 -9.90 16.47 -8.72
C PRO A 156 -10.06 17.98 -8.46
N ASP A 157 -10.25 18.76 -9.53
CA ASP A 157 -10.46 20.20 -9.44
C ASP A 157 -11.88 20.50 -8.90
N PRO A 158 -12.02 21.14 -7.71
CA PRO A 158 -13.33 21.47 -7.13
C PRO A 158 -14.22 22.30 -8.05
N ARG A 159 -13.62 23.10 -8.95
CA ARG A 159 -14.35 24.01 -9.86
C ARG A 159 -15.21 23.27 -10.86
N ARG A 160 -14.87 22.01 -11.19
CA ARG A 160 -15.68 21.14 -12.06
C ARG A 160 -17.01 20.73 -11.43
N HIS A 161 -17.19 20.97 -10.13
CA HIS A 161 -18.40 20.63 -9.38
C HIS A 161 -19.22 21.85 -8.98
N PHE A 162 -18.98 23.03 -9.53
CA PHE A 162 -19.84 24.18 -9.28
C PHE A 162 -21.22 23.98 -9.91
N LYS A 163 -22.27 24.26 -9.14
CA LYS A 163 -23.64 24.37 -9.59
C LYS A 163 -24.18 25.77 -9.28
N THR A 164 -25.02 26.30 -10.15
CA THR A 164 -25.72 27.56 -9.90
C THR A 164 -26.87 27.31 -8.94
N VAL A 165 -26.92 28.06 -7.84
CA VAL A 165 -28.05 28.02 -6.90
C VAL A 165 -28.73 29.38 -6.90
N VAL A 166 -30.06 29.37 -6.99
CA VAL A 166 -30.89 30.56 -6.89
C VAL A 166 -31.26 30.77 -5.42
N VAL A 167 -30.84 31.90 -4.86
CA VAL A 167 -31.21 32.35 -3.52
C VAL A 167 -32.25 33.46 -3.68
N LYS A 168 -33.43 33.27 -3.12
CA LYS A 168 -34.45 34.33 -3.05
C LYS A 168 -34.05 35.28 -1.92
N VAL A 169 -33.96 36.58 -2.23
CA VAL A 169 -33.61 37.66 -1.31
C VAL A 169 -34.77 38.63 -1.20
#